data_AF-A0A7D5T0G3-F1
#
_entry.id   AF-A0A7D5T0G3-F1
#
_cell.length_a   1.000
_cell.length_b   1.000
_cell.length_c   1.000
_cell.angle_alpha   90.00
_cell.angle_beta   90.00
_cell.angle_gamma   90.00
#
_symmetry.space_group_name_H-M   'P 1'
#
loop_
_entity.id
_entity.type
_entity.pdbx_description
1 polymer ?
#
loop_
_entity_poly.entity_id
_entity_poly.type
_entity_poly.pdbx_seq_one_letter_code
_entity_poly.pdbx_strand_id
1 'polypeptide(L)'
;MLFLPGDSSSQAPWFGYAKLDVGWTLNYEMLFYVLCATSLIFRSYKFVALTALISAFVFIPYVSLVGTGDWANRHYGLSGYFAIVTNGIMLEFIAGMLIGYLHLGKVQSNHKMLWVMAILFSSTLFALELETGFLRGNGRPGFFISSFLLLFSMVGYECRFGMRIPSLLLLLGATSYSVYLVHTRAMSIAQKIIYNRIDEPYAGVMVFILSIVLTVIFTYLMYTLVEKRLCSFIRSLIFKRESLDSKKTAG
;
A
#
# COMPACT_ATOMS: atom_id res chain seq x y z
N MET A 1 -14.11 -4.33 17.03
CA MET A 1 -12.76 -4.95 17.05
C MET A 1 -12.42 -5.52 15.67
N LEU A 2 -12.45 -4.71 14.60
CA LEU A 2 -12.48 -5.23 13.22
C LEU A 2 -11.10 -5.30 12.51
N PHE A 3 -10.03 -4.80 13.14
CA PHE A 3 -8.70 -4.66 12.51
C PHE A 3 -7.51 -4.99 13.43
N LEU A 4 -7.75 -5.65 14.56
CA LEU A 4 -6.63 -6.09 15.40
C LEU A 4 -5.89 -7.24 14.69
N PRO A 5 -4.55 -7.22 14.62
CA PRO A 5 -3.78 -8.40 14.22
C PRO A 5 -4.20 -9.58 15.10
N GLY A 6 -4.74 -10.62 14.46
CA GLY A 6 -5.51 -11.67 15.13
C GLY A 6 -4.67 -12.56 16.04
N ASP A 7 -3.34 -12.55 15.84
CA ASP A 7 -2.41 -13.34 16.64
C ASP A 7 -1.04 -12.66 16.71
N SER A 8 -0.75 -12.04 17.85
CA SER A 8 0.51 -11.35 18.11
C SER A 8 1.72 -12.30 18.20
N SER A 9 1.49 -13.61 18.31
CA SER A 9 2.54 -14.63 18.37
C SER A 9 2.99 -15.14 16.99
N SER A 10 2.26 -14.77 15.94
CA SER A 10 2.57 -15.18 14.57
C SER A 10 3.64 -14.29 13.92
N GLN A 11 4.24 -14.81 12.84
CA GLN A 11 5.40 -14.19 12.20
C GLN A 11 5.09 -12.79 11.64
N ALA A 12 5.97 -11.84 11.92
CA ALA A 12 6.00 -10.53 11.24
C ALA A 12 6.29 -10.71 9.74
N PRO A 13 5.79 -9.84 8.85
CA PRO A 13 4.97 -8.64 9.11
C PRO A 13 3.47 -8.89 9.26
N TRP A 14 3.02 -10.15 9.13
CA TRP A 14 1.59 -10.43 9.08
C TRP A 14 0.91 -10.28 10.44
N PHE A 15 1.60 -10.66 11.54
CA PHE A 15 1.05 -10.65 12.91
C PHE A 15 -0.37 -11.27 12.98
N GLY A 16 -0.60 -12.27 12.14
CA GLY A 16 -1.84 -13.03 12.02
C GLY A 16 -2.72 -12.36 10.98
N TYR A 17 -3.26 -13.15 10.06
CA TYR A 17 -4.16 -12.60 9.06
C TYR A 17 -5.33 -11.89 9.75
N ALA A 18 -5.51 -10.61 9.44
CA ALA A 18 -6.75 -9.93 9.73
C ALA A 18 -7.92 -10.69 9.07
N LYS A 19 -9.17 -10.38 9.47
CA LYS A 19 -10.35 -11.01 8.85
C LYS A 19 -10.42 -10.79 7.33
N LEU A 20 -9.58 -9.93 6.74
CA LEU A 20 -9.30 -9.89 5.32
C LEU A 20 -7.85 -10.32 5.11
N ASP A 21 -7.59 -11.22 4.15
CA ASP A 21 -6.24 -11.76 3.91
C ASP A 21 -5.25 -10.65 3.51
N VAL A 22 -5.77 -9.58 2.90
CA VAL A 22 -5.03 -8.36 2.56
C VAL A 22 -4.91 -7.34 3.70
N GLY A 23 -5.62 -7.58 4.82
CA GLY A 23 -5.73 -6.60 5.91
C GLY A 23 -4.43 -6.34 6.66
N TRP A 24 -3.40 -7.17 6.50
CA TRP A 24 -2.10 -6.92 7.11
C TRP A 24 -1.47 -5.63 6.56
N THR A 25 -1.36 -5.43 5.23
CA THR A 25 -0.85 -4.16 4.67
C THR A 25 -1.80 -2.99 4.93
N LEU A 26 -3.11 -3.22 4.90
CA LEU A 26 -4.10 -2.18 5.22
C LEU A 26 -3.90 -1.61 6.63
N ASN A 27 -3.49 -2.43 7.59
CA ASN A 27 -3.18 -1.96 8.95
C ASN A 27 -1.95 -1.02 8.97
N TYR A 28 -0.91 -1.31 8.19
CA TYR A 28 0.23 -0.41 8.02
C TYR A 28 -0.19 0.91 7.40
N GLU A 29 -1.02 0.88 6.35
CA GLU A 29 -1.55 2.08 5.70
C GLU A 29 -2.37 2.94 6.65
N MET A 30 -3.31 2.33 7.40
CA MET A 30 -4.13 3.03 8.37
C MET A 30 -3.30 3.67 9.48
N LEU A 31 -2.29 2.96 10.00
CA LEU A 31 -1.37 3.54 10.98
C LEU A 31 -0.58 4.69 10.38
N PHE A 32 -0.02 4.54 9.17
CA PHE A 32 0.67 5.62 8.48
C PHE A 32 -0.21 6.87 8.34
N TYR A 33 -1.50 6.71 7.98
CA TYR A 33 -2.42 7.85 7.90
C TYR A 33 -2.71 8.50 9.25
N VAL A 34 -2.80 7.72 10.34
CA VAL A 34 -2.92 8.27 11.69
C VAL A 34 -1.67 9.08 12.06
N LEU A 35 -0.47 8.53 11.82
CA LEU A 35 0.78 9.23 12.06
C LEU A 35 0.87 10.51 11.21
N CYS A 36 0.47 10.44 9.95
CA CYS A 36 0.39 11.58 9.05
C CYS A 36 -0.58 12.65 9.58
N ALA A 37 -1.78 12.27 10.01
CA ALA A 37 -2.74 13.20 10.61
C ALA A 37 -2.18 13.87 11.88
N THR A 38 -1.49 13.12 12.74
CA THR A 38 -0.85 13.69 13.94
C THR A 38 0.30 14.63 13.59
N SER A 39 1.05 14.37 12.52
CA SER A 39 2.16 15.22 12.11
C SER A 39 1.69 16.58 11.57
N LEU A 40 0.45 16.68 11.06
CA LEU A 40 -0.13 17.93 10.59
C LEU A 40 -0.27 18.98 11.71
N ILE A 41 -0.30 18.58 12.99
CA ILE A 41 -0.32 19.49 14.14
C ILE A 41 0.91 20.40 14.13
N PHE A 42 2.05 19.90 13.63
CA PHE A 42 3.33 20.62 13.57
C PHE A 42 3.44 21.58 12.37
N ARG A 43 2.36 21.75 11.58
CA ARG A 43 2.24 22.72 10.47
C ARG A 43 3.43 22.69 9.51
N SER A 44 4.31 23.70 9.57
CA SER A 44 5.47 23.86 8.70
C SER A 44 6.49 22.72 8.83
N TYR A 45 6.53 22.03 9.97
CA TYR A 45 7.44 20.93 10.25
C TYR A 45 6.79 19.55 10.07
N LYS A 46 5.60 19.46 9.47
CA LYS A 46 4.83 18.21 9.34
C LYS A 46 5.61 17.03 8.77
N PHE A 47 6.42 17.25 7.73
CA PHE A 47 7.21 16.19 7.11
C PHE A 47 8.37 15.74 8.01
N VAL A 48 9.06 16.69 8.63
CA VAL A 48 10.14 16.40 9.60
C VAL A 48 9.59 15.64 10.80
N ALA A 49 8.45 16.09 11.33
CA ALA A 49 7.77 15.44 12.45
C ALA A 49 7.34 14.02 12.10
N LEU A 50 6.74 13.80 10.91
CA LEU A 50 6.32 12.47 10.46
C LEU A 50 7.51 11.53 10.29
N THR A 51 8.57 11.97 9.60
CA THR A 51 9.80 11.20 9.42
C THR A 51 10.45 10.87 10.76
N ALA A 52 10.54 11.83 11.67
CA ALA A 52 11.09 11.63 13.01
C ALA A 52 10.26 10.64 13.83
N LEU A 53 8.93 10.75 13.79
CA LEU A 53 8.01 9.88 14.50
C LEU A 53 8.11 8.43 14.03
N ILE A 54 8.04 8.20 12.71
CA ILE A 54 8.18 6.85 12.13
C ILE A 54 9.56 6.29 12.44
N SER A 55 10.62 7.09 12.25
CA SER A 55 11.98 6.68 12.57
C SER A 55 12.14 6.32 14.05
N ALA A 56 11.57 7.10 14.96
CA ALA A 56 11.61 6.83 16.39
C ALA A 56 10.89 5.51 16.72
N PHE A 57 9.70 5.27 16.16
CA PHE A 57 8.97 4.03 16.39
C PHE A 57 9.71 2.78 15.89
N VAL A 58 10.50 2.88 14.82
CA VAL A 58 11.25 1.73 14.28
C VAL A 58 12.62 1.58 14.93
N PHE A 59 13.40 2.65 15.04
CA PHE A 59 14.79 2.58 15.51
C PHE A 59 14.94 2.46 17.03
N ILE A 60 14.05 3.06 17.84
CA ILE A 60 14.14 2.93 19.30
C ILE A 60 14.00 1.47 19.73
N PRO A 61 12.97 0.72 19.32
CA PRO A 61 12.86 -0.71 19.62
C PRO A 61 13.99 -1.54 19.02
N TYR A 62 14.48 -1.18 17.82
CA TYR A 62 15.58 -1.88 17.16
C TYR A 62 16.87 -1.89 18.00
N VAL A 63 17.14 -0.80 18.70
CA VAL A 63 18.34 -0.66 19.56
C VAL A 63 18.08 -1.14 20.99
N SER A 64 16.87 -0.94 21.51
CA SER A 64 16.56 -1.17 22.94
C SER A 64 16.00 -2.56 23.26
N LEU A 65 15.44 -3.28 22.27
CA LEU A 65 14.79 -4.57 22.48
C LEU A 65 15.51 -5.68 21.71
N VAL A 66 15.49 -6.88 22.28
CA VAL A 66 15.91 -8.09 21.56
C VAL A 66 14.79 -8.51 20.63
N GLY A 67 15.04 -8.47 19.32
CA GLY A 67 14.09 -8.88 18.29
C GLY A 67 14.58 -10.06 17.48
N THR A 68 13.68 -11.01 17.21
CA THR A 68 13.93 -12.17 16.34
C THR A 68 13.52 -11.87 14.89
N GLY A 69 14.32 -12.31 13.92
CA GLY A 69 14.07 -12.09 12.49
C GLY A 69 14.77 -10.85 11.93
N ASP A 70 14.84 -10.80 10.61
CA ASP A 70 15.47 -9.70 9.86
C ASP A 70 14.56 -8.47 9.79
N TRP A 71 15.12 -7.33 9.38
CA TRP A 71 14.48 -6.01 9.26
C TRP A 71 12.94 -5.97 9.15
N ALA A 72 12.36 -6.56 8.10
CA ALA A 72 10.91 -6.54 7.86
C ALA A 72 10.12 -7.67 8.54
N ASN A 73 10.79 -8.75 8.94
CA ASN A 73 10.20 -9.87 9.67
C ASN A 73 10.56 -9.80 11.16
N ARG A 74 11.05 -8.65 11.64
CA ARG A 74 11.51 -8.51 13.01
C ARG A 74 10.33 -8.43 13.97
N HIS A 75 10.37 -9.26 14.99
CA HIS A 75 9.37 -9.29 16.06
C HIS A 75 10.05 -9.07 17.42
N TYR A 76 9.51 -8.13 18.18
CA TYR A 76 10.02 -7.73 19.50
C TYR A 76 9.15 -8.24 20.67
N GLY A 77 8.22 -9.17 20.43
CA GLY A 77 7.25 -9.63 21.45
C GLY A 77 6.16 -8.60 21.80
N LEU A 78 6.08 -7.49 21.04
CA LEU A 78 5.03 -6.50 21.17
C LEU A 78 3.74 -7.00 20.51
N SER A 79 2.59 -6.60 21.05
CA SER A 79 1.27 -7.02 20.56
C SER A 79 0.47 -5.88 19.92
N GLY A 80 -0.46 -6.23 19.02
CA GLY A 80 -1.39 -5.26 18.45
C GLY A 80 -0.72 -4.24 17.53
N TYR A 81 -1.23 -3.00 17.52
CA TYR A 81 -0.70 -1.91 16.69
C TYR A 81 0.75 -1.52 17.04
N PHE A 82 1.20 -1.78 18.26
CA PHE A 82 2.61 -1.58 18.64
C PHE A 82 3.55 -2.52 17.88
N ALA A 83 3.13 -3.74 17.57
CA ALA A 83 3.92 -4.65 16.75
C ALA A 83 4.10 -4.11 15.31
N ILE A 84 3.04 -3.50 14.78
CA ILE A 84 2.99 -3.00 13.40
C ILE A 84 3.79 -1.69 13.27
N VAL A 85 3.59 -0.73 14.18
CA VAL A 85 4.26 0.59 14.11
C VAL A 85 5.77 0.51 14.28
N THR A 86 6.26 -0.53 14.98
CA THR A 86 7.68 -0.75 15.24
C THR A 86 8.38 -1.59 14.16
N ASN A 87 7.64 -2.09 13.18
CA ASN A 87 8.17 -2.92 12.12
C ASN A 87 8.84 -2.10 11.00
N GLY A 88 9.92 -2.64 10.42
CA GLY A 88 10.74 -1.98 9.40
C GLY A 88 10.00 -1.56 8.13
N ILE A 89 8.87 -2.18 7.79
CA ILE A 89 8.02 -1.80 6.64
C ILE A 89 7.54 -0.35 6.76
N MET A 90 7.38 0.18 7.98
CA MET A 90 6.98 1.58 8.17
C MET A 90 7.97 2.57 7.53
N LEU A 91 9.24 2.20 7.37
CA LEU A 91 10.25 3.03 6.73
C LEU A 91 10.09 3.11 5.20
N GLU A 92 9.37 2.18 4.59
CA GLU A 92 9.04 2.26 3.16
C GLU A 92 8.16 3.48 2.85
N PHE A 93 7.28 3.86 3.77
CA PHE A 93 6.51 5.10 3.66
C PHE A 93 7.41 6.34 3.69
N ILE A 94 8.50 6.33 4.47
CA ILE A 94 9.50 7.41 4.44
C ILE A 94 10.17 7.48 3.07
N ALA A 95 10.49 6.32 2.47
CA ALA A 95 11.06 6.28 1.14
C ALA A 95 10.11 6.89 0.09
N GLY A 96 8.81 6.60 0.16
CA GLY A 96 7.79 7.25 -0.66
C GLY A 96 7.72 8.77 -0.47
N MET A 97 7.78 9.24 0.78
CA MET A 97 7.88 10.68 1.07
C MET A 97 9.16 11.31 0.49
N LEU A 98 10.27 10.59 0.55
CA LEU A 98 11.56 11.01 -0.01
C LEU A 98 11.44 11.23 -1.52
N ILE A 99 10.81 10.30 -2.25
CA ILE A 99 10.56 10.42 -3.70
C ILE A 99 9.79 11.70 -4.00
N GLY A 100 8.69 11.94 -3.27
CA GLY A 100 7.89 13.16 -3.41
C GLY A 100 8.73 14.42 -3.15
N TYR A 101 9.50 14.43 -2.06
CA TYR A 101 10.36 15.56 -1.71
C TYR A 101 11.43 15.85 -2.79
N LEU A 102 12.08 14.81 -3.31
CA LEU A 102 13.11 14.95 -4.35
C LEU A 102 12.54 15.53 -5.64
N HIS A 103 11.32 15.17 -6.02
CA HIS A 103 10.67 15.68 -7.23
C HIS A 103 10.08 17.08 -7.08
N LEU A 104 9.80 17.53 -5.85
CA LEU A 104 9.50 18.93 -5.57
C LEU A 104 10.73 19.84 -5.73
N GLY A 105 11.94 19.27 -5.62
CA GLY A 105 13.19 19.97 -5.86
C GLY A 105 13.47 20.22 -7.36
N LYS A 106 13.99 21.41 -7.70
CA LYS A 106 14.28 21.81 -9.10
C LYS A 106 15.62 21.28 -9.65
N VAL A 107 16.31 20.38 -8.94
CA VAL A 107 17.74 20.05 -9.20
C VAL A 107 17.92 18.90 -10.20
N GLN A 108 16.85 18.24 -10.64
CA GLN A 108 16.99 17.02 -11.43
C GLN A 108 17.10 17.27 -12.94
N SER A 109 17.62 16.26 -13.65
CA SER A 109 17.87 16.33 -15.09
C SER A 109 16.60 16.49 -15.94
N ASN A 110 16.67 17.35 -16.96
CA ASN A 110 15.63 17.53 -17.97
C ASN A 110 15.83 16.64 -19.20
N HIS A 111 16.83 15.75 -19.21
CA HIS A 111 17.08 14.84 -20.34
C HIS A 111 16.11 13.66 -20.31
N LYS A 112 15.11 13.68 -21.21
CA LYS A 112 14.09 12.63 -21.33
C LYS A 112 14.67 11.21 -21.44
N MET A 113 15.74 11.03 -22.20
CA MET A 113 16.36 9.72 -22.40
C MET A 113 16.88 9.10 -21.09
N LEU A 114 17.41 9.91 -20.17
CA LEU A 114 17.88 9.40 -18.88
C LEU A 114 16.74 8.80 -18.06
N TRP A 115 15.57 9.45 -18.06
CA TRP A 115 14.39 8.94 -17.37
C TRP A 115 13.84 7.67 -18.01
N VAL A 116 13.84 7.58 -19.35
CA VAL A 116 13.45 6.35 -20.06
C VAL A 116 14.40 5.21 -19.74
N MET A 117 15.71 5.46 -19.78
CA MET A 117 16.72 4.47 -19.40
C MET A 117 16.58 4.05 -17.94
N ALA A 118 16.30 5.00 -17.03
CA ALA A 118 16.06 4.71 -15.62
C ALA A 118 14.84 3.80 -15.43
N ILE A 119 13.71 4.10 -16.11
CA ILE A 119 12.51 3.26 -16.08
C ILE A 119 12.79 1.85 -16.60
N LEU A 120 13.48 1.72 -17.74
CA LEU A 120 13.81 0.42 -18.33
C LEU A 120 14.72 -0.39 -17.40
N PHE A 121 15.74 0.26 -16.82
CA PHE A 121 16.64 -0.36 -15.88
C PHE A 121 15.91 -0.83 -14.62
N SER A 122 15.13 0.05 -13.97
CA SER A 122 14.38 -0.30 -12.77
C SER A 122 13.31 -1.37 -13.02
N SER A 123 12.65 -1.34 -14.19
CA SER A 123 11.66 -2.35 -14.57
C SER A 123 12.31 -3.72 -14.76
N THR A 124 13.48 -3.75 -15.41
CA THR A 124 14.26 -4.98 -15.59
C THR A 124 14.73 -5.52 -14.24
N LEU A 125 15.26 -4.68 -13.35
CA LEU A 125 15.64 -5.10 -12.00
C LEU A 125 14.46 -5.69 -11.23
N PHE A 126 13.31 -5.02 -11.24
CA PHE A 126 12.10 -5.51 -10.58
C PHE A 126 11.63 -6.86 -11.15
N ALA A 127 11.66 -7.03 -12.47
CA ALA A 127 11.31 -8.29 -13.13
C ALA A 127 12.29 -9.42 -12.77
N LEU A 128 13.60 -9.14 -12.74
CA LEU A 128 14.62 -10.11 -12.36
C LEU A 128 14.44 -10.57 -10.90
N GLU A 129 14.10 -9.67 -9.99
CA GLU A 129 13.82 -10.04 -8.59
C GLU A 129 12.55 -10.91 -8.45
N LEU A 130 11.54 -10.66 -9.27
CA LEU A 130 10.33 -11.51 -9.34
C LEU A 130 10.65 -12.93 -9.80
N GLU A 131 11.51 -13.09 -10.82
CA GLU A 131 11.86 -14.41 -11.37
C GLU A 131 12.86 -15.17 -10.50
N THR A 132 13.95 -14.53 -10.13
CA THR A 132 15.04 -15.19 -9.39
C THR A 132 14.66 -15.49 -7.95
N GLY A 133 13.67 -14.78 -7.41
CA GLY A 133 13.35 -14.82 -5.98
C GLY A 133 14.50 -14.33 -5.09
N PHE A 134 15.51 -13.67 -5.66
CA PHE A 134 16.60 -13.07 -4.92
C PHE A 134 16.03 -12.03 -3.95
N LEU A 135 16.18 -12.26 -2.64
CA LEU A 135 15.57 -11.45 -1.58
C LEU A 135 14.03 -11.33 -1.70
N ARG A 136 13.34 -12.39 -2.08
CA ARG A 136 11.87 -12.43 -2.18
C ARG A 136 11.17 -12.23 -0.83
N GLY A 137 10.30 -11.23 -0.72
CA GLY A 137 9.48 -11.00 0.47
C GLY A 137 9.33 -9.53 0.82
N ASN A 138 8.24 -9.20 1.52
CA ASN A 138 7.90 -7.83 1.91
C ASN A 138 8.97 -7.25 2.84
N GLY A 139 9.40 -6.01 2.58
CA GLY A 139 10.45 -5.30 3.30
C GLY A 139 11.85 -5.93 3.27
N ARG A 140 12.11 -6.81 2.29
CA ARG A 140 13.48 -7.22 1.97
C ARG A 140 14.16 -6.16 1.09
N PRO A 141 15.48 -5.98 1.19
CA PRO A 141 16.17 -4.88 0.52
C PRO A 141 16.02 -4.87 -1.01
N GLY A 142 15.98 -6.04 -1.67
CA GLY A 142 15.84 -6.13 -3.13
C GLY A 142 14.55 -5.47 -3.61
N PHE A 143 13.40 -6.06 -3.26
CA PHE A 143 12.08 -5.55 -3.62
C PHE A 143 11.86 -4.08 -3.21
N PHE A 144 12.43 -3.68 -2.07
CA PHE A 144 12.40 -2.28 -1.65
C PHE A 144 13.16 -1.36 -2.62
N ILE A 145 14.41 -1.70 -2.96
CA ILE A 145 15.26 -0.87 -3.83
C ILE A 145 14.69 -0.82 -5.25
N SER A 146 14.30 -1.96 -5.83
CA SER A 146 13.76 -2.02 -7.19
C SER A 146 12.44 -1.23 -7.30
N SER A 147 11.53 -1.39 -6.33
CA SER A 147 10.27 -0.62 -6.25
C SER A 147 10.53 0.87 -6.07
N PHE A 148 11.48 1.24 -5.20
CA PHE A 148 11.85 2.64 -4.98
C PHE A 148 12.37 3.28 -6.27
N LEU A 149 13.30 2.63 -6.97
CA LEU A 149 13.87 3.13 -8.23
C LEU A 149 12.81 3.22 -9.34
N LEU A 150 11.91 2.24 -9.39
CA LEU A 150 10.81 2.24 -10.36
C LEU A 150 9.85 3.39 -10.12
N LEU A 151 9.39 3.59 -8.88
CA LEU A 151 8.53 4.72 -8.52
C LEU A 151 9.24 6.05 -8.73
N PHE A 152 10.50 6.16 -8.31
CA PHE A 152 11.29 7.37 -8.48
C PHE A 152 11.42 7.77 -9.95
N SER A 153 11.71 6.81 -10.83
CA SER A 153 11.89 7.05 -12.27
C SER A 153 10.56 7.34 -12.99
N MET A 154 9.49 6.62 -12.68
CA MET A 154 8.16 6.85 -13.26
C MET A 154 7.59 8.20 -12.87
N VAL A 155 7.59 8.54 -11.58
CA VAL A 155 7.10 9.85 -11.09
C VAL A 155 7.96 10.97 -11.66
N GLY A 156 9.28 10.77 -11.72
CA GLY A 156 10.20 11.76 -12.28
C GLY A 156 9.98 12.04 -13.76
N TYR A 157 9.63 11.02 -14.54
CA TYR A 157 9.24 11.17 -15.93
C TYR A 157 7.90 11.89 -16.06
N GLU A 158 6.88 11.47 -15.29
CA GLU A 158 5.54 12.05 -15.32
C GLU A 158 5.55 13.55 -14.98
N CYS A 159 6.24 13.95 -13.90
CA CYS A 159 6.31 15.34 -13.47
C CYS A 159 6.97 16.28 -14.52
N ARG A 160 7.82 15.75 -15.41
CA ARG A 160 8.61 16.55 -16.36
C ARG A 160 8.06 16.56 -17.77
N PHE A 161 7.59 15.42 -18.25
CA PHE A 161 7.21 15.25 -19.65
C PHE A 161 5.72 14.94 -19.81
N GLY A 162 5.01 14.75 -18.69
CA GLY A 162 3.66 14.21 -18.68
C GLY A 162 3.62 12.75 -19.11
N MET A 163 2.49 12.10 -18.82
CA MET A 163 2.22 10.73 -19.26
C MET A 163 0.82 10.67 -19.85
N ARG A 164 0.68 10.14 -21.06
CA ARG A 164 -0.63 9.87 -21.68
C ARG A 164 -1.02 8.44 -21.34
N ILE A 165 -1.89 8.28 -20.36
CA ILE A 165 -2.37 6.98 -19.91
C ILE A 165 -3.70 6.67 -20.63
N PRO A 166 -3.84 5.50 -21.28
CA PRO A 166 -5.10 5.09 -21.89
C PRO A 166 -6.25 5.04 -20.87
N SER A 167 -7.47 5.34 -21.32
CA SER A 167 -8.67 5.36 -20.47
C SER A 167 -8.93 4.04 -19.76
N LEU A 168 -8.59 2.91 -20.40
CA LEU A 168 -8.70 1.58 -19.81
C LEU A 168 -7.77 1.41 -18.59
N LEU A 169 -6.51 1.84 -18.68
CA LEU A 169 -5.58 1.76 -17.56
C LEU A 169 -6.00 2.68 -16.42
N LEU A 170 -6.52 3.88 -16.74
CA LEU A 170 -7.08 4.77 -15.72
C LEU A 170 -8.29 4.14 -15.02
N LEU A 171 -9.16 3.45 -15.76
CA LEU A 171 -10.31 2.74 -15.18
C LEU A 171 -9.85 1.60 -14.26
N LEU A 172 -8.87 0.80 -14.68
CA LEU A 172 -8.30 -0.27 -13.85
C LEU A 172 -7.62 0.28 -12.60
N GLY A 173 -6.90 1.40 -12.71
CA GLY A 173 -6.34 2.11 -11.57
C GLY A 173 -7.43 2.61 -10.61
N ALA A 174 -8.50 3.19 -11.15
CA ALA A 174 -9.62 3.69 -10.35
C ALA A 174 -10.39 2.60 -9.60
N THR A 175 -10.41 1.36 -10.10
CA THR A 175 -11.05 0.21 -9.43
C THR A 175 -10.07 -0.67 -8.67
N SER A 176 -8.77 -0.37 -8.71
CA SER A 176 -7.70 -1.21 -8.16
C SER A 176 -7.87 -1.49 -6.66
N TYR A 177 -8.33 -0.51 -5.88
CA TYR A 177 -8.59 -0.69 -4.45
C TYR A 177 -9.73 -1.70 -4.20
N SER A 178 -10.82 -1.58 -4.96
CA SER A 178 -11.93 -2.54 -4.92
C SER A 178 -11.48 -3.94 -5.34
N VAL A 179 -10.67 -4.07 -6.40
CA VAL A 179 -10.07 -5.35 -6.82
C VAL A 179 -9.22 -5.94 -5.68
N TYR A 180 -8.35 -5.12 -5.10
CA TYR A 180 -7.45 -5.50 -4.02
C TYR A 180 -8.20 -6.07 -2.81
N LEU A 181 -9.34 -5.49 -2.42
CA LEU A 181 -10.13 -6.00 -1.29
C LEU A 181 -10.84 -7.33 -1.57
N VAL A 182 -11.26 -7.59 -2.82
CA VAL A 182 -12.14 -8.71 -3.14
C VAL A 182 -11.45 -9.91 -3.78
N HIS A 183 -10.31 -9.73 -4.44
CA HIS A 183 -9.71 -10.78 -5.28
C HIS A 183 -9.33 -12.04 -4.49
N THR A 184 -8.75 -11.92 -3.28
CA THR A 184 -8.41 -13.09 -2.45
C THR A 184 -9.66 -13.86 -2.03
N ARG A 185 -10.74 -13.15 -1.68
CA ARG A 185 -12.02 -13.75 -1.34
C ARG A 185 -12.69 -14.42 -2.53
N ALA A 186 -12.65 -13.78 -3.70
CA ALA A 186 -13.12 -14.35 -4.96
C ALA A 186 -12.38 -15.65 -5.29
N MET A 187 -11.05 -15.66 -5.11
CA MET A 187 -10.21 -16.85 -5.29
C MET A 187 -10.59 -17.96 -4.29
N SER A 188 -10.74 -17.65 -3.00
CA SER A 188 -11.17 -18.65 -2.01
C SER A 188 -12.56 -19.24 -2.30
N ILE A 189 -13.49 -18.42 -2.80
CA ILE A 189 -14.82 -18.90 -3.21
C ILE A 189 -14.70 -19.80 -4.43
N ALA A 190 -13.92 -19.40 -5.45
CA ALA A 190 -13.69 -20.22 -6.64
C ALA A 190 -13.07 -21.58 -6.29
N GLN A 191 -12.07 -21.60 -5.41
CA GLN A 191 -11.46 -22.84 -4.91
C GLN A 191 -12.49 -23.75 -4.23
N LYS A 192 -13.32 -23.20 -3.33
CA LYS A 192 -14.37 -23.98 -2.66
C LYS A 192 -15.44 -24.51 -3.61
N ILE A 193 -15.73 -23.83 -4.71
CA ILE A 193 -16.73 -24.29 -5.67
C ILE A 193 -16.17 -25.44 -6.52
N ILE A 194 -14.94 -25.30 -7.02
CA ILE A 194 -14.36 -26.24 -7.98
C ILE A 194 -13.75 -27.46 -7.28
N TYR A 195 -12.88 -27.27 -6.29
CA TYR A 195 -12.15 -28.38 -5.65
C TYR A 195 -13.05 -29.29 -4.79
N ASN A 196 -14.26 -28.85 -4.44
CA ASN A 196 -15.25 -29.71 -3.80
C ASN A 196 -16.03 -30.59 -4.79
N ARG A 197 -15.84 -30.41 -6.11
CA ARG A 197 -16.67 -31.00 -7.17
C ARG A 197 -15.87 -31.67 -8.29
N ILE A 198 -14.63 -31.26 -8.50
CA ILE A 198 -13.79 -31.68 -9.63
C ILE A 198 -12.38 -31.96 -9.11
N ASP A 199 -11.89 -33.19 -9.33
CA ASP A 199 -10.50 -33.57 -9.10
C ASP A 199 -9.60 -33.22 -10.31
N GLU A 200 -8.30 -33.06 -10.06
CA GLU A 200 -7.29 -32.61 -11.06
C GLU A 200 -7.15 -33.57 -12.25
N PRO A 201 -6.95 -33.07 -13.50
CA PRO A 201 -5.92 -32.08 -13.85
C PRO A 201 -6.36 -30.69 -14.38
N TYR A 202 -7.68 -30.42 -14.48
CA TYR A 202 -8.18 -29.13 -15.01
C TYR A 202 -8.69 -28.16 -13.94
N ALA A 203 -8.72 -28.58 -12.67
CA ALA A 203 -9.37 -27.82 -11.61
C ALA A 203 -8.65 -26.48 -11.37
N GLY A 204 -7.31 -26.45 -11.44
CA GLY A 204 -6.53 -25.21 -11.31
C GLY A 204 -6.89 -24.13 -12.34
N VAL A 205 -7.01 -24.49 -13.63
CA VAL A 205 -7.38 -23.55 -14.70
C VAL A 205 -8.82 -23.06 -14.51
N MET A 206 -9.73 -23.95 -14.13
CA MET A 206 -11.13 -23.57 -13.84
C MET A 206 -11.23 -22.62 -12.65
N VAL A 207 -10.48 -22.86 -11.58
CA VAL A 207 -10.38 -21.95 -10.42
C VAL A 207 -9.85 -20.59 -10.86
N PHE A 208 -8.80 -20.55 -11.68
CA PHE A 208 -8.24 -19.30 -12.17
C PHE A 208 -9.28 -18.48 -12.97
N ILE A 209 -9.91 -19.08 -13.96
CA ILE A 209 -10.93 -18.42 -14.79
C ILE A 209 -12.10 -17.95 -13.91
N LEU A 210 -12.62 -18.82 -13.04
CA LEU A 210 -13.72 -18.48 -12.14
C LEU A 210 -13.34 -17.36 -11.17
N SER A 211 -12.11 -17.37 -10.65
CA SER A 211 -11.63 -16.32 -9.74
C SER A 211 -11.56 -14.95 -10.41
N ILE A 212 -11.18 -14.88 -11.69
CA ILE A 212 -11.19 -13.62 -12.46
C ILE A 212 -12.64 -13.13 -12.61
N VAL A 213 -13.55 -14.01 -13.03
CA VAL A 213 -14.96 -13.66 -13.22
C VAL A 213 -15.57 -13.14 -11.91
N LEU A 214 -15.39 -13.87 -10.81
CA LEU A 214 -15.87 -13.45 -9.49
C LEU A 214 -15.22 -12.15 -9.02
N THR A 215 -13.92 -11.96 -9.27
CA THR A 215 -13.21 -10.72 -8.91
C THR A 215 -13.82 -9.53 -9.66
N VAL A 216 -14.08 -9.65 -10.96
CA VAL A 216 -14.70 -8.58 -11.75
C VAL A 216 -16.10 -8.25 -11.22
N ILE A 217 -16.93 -9.27 -10.95
CA ILE A 217 -18.30 -9.09 -10.42
C ILE A 217 -18.26 -8.40 -9.05
N PHE A 218 -17.48 -8.91 -8.11
CA PHE A 218 -17.40 -8.35 -6.76
C PHE A 218 -16.73 -6.97 -6.74
N THR A 219 -15.77 -6.72 -7.62
CA THR A 219 -15.16 -5.39 -7.78
C THR A 219 -16.22 -4.39 -8.22
N TYR A 220 -17.04 -4.73 -9.23
CA TYR A 220 -18.11 -3.86 -9.69
C TYR A 220 -19.10 -3.53 -8.57
N LEU A 221 -19.51 -4.55 -7.80
CA LEU A 221 -20.43 -4.37 -6.66
C LEU A 221 -19.81 -3.49 -5.56
N MET A 222 -18.58 -3.78 -5.13
CA MET A 222 -17.89 -3.00 -4.09
C MET A 222 -17.66 -1.56 -4.52
N TYR A 223 -17.19 -1.37 -5.75
CA TYR A 223 -16.90 -0.04 -6.30
C TYR A 223 -18.17 0.82 -6.38
N THR A 224 -19.27 0.27 -6.90
CA THR A 224 -20.50 1.04 -7.12
C THR A 224 -21.33 1.24 -5.86
N LEU A 225 -21.45 0.21 -5.01
CA LEU A 225 -22.34 0.23 -3.84
C LEU A 225 -21.66 0.81 -2.62
N VAL A 226 -20.36 0.55 -2.43
CA VAL A 226 -19.64 0.96 -1.22
C VAL A 226 -18.78 2.18 -1.53
N GLU A 227 -17.80 2.03 -2.41
CA GLU A 227 -16.78 3.05 -2.62
C GLU A 227 -17.37 4.39 -3.09
N LYS A 228 -18.12 4.39 -4.19
CA LYS A 228 -18.74 5.62 -4.72
C LYS A 228 -19.73 6.25 -3.73
N ARG A 229 -20.56 5.45 -3.07
CA ARG A 229 -21.57 5.96 -2.13
C ARG A 229 -20.94 6.54 -0.88
N LEU A 230 -19.95 5.85 -0.31
CA LEU A 230 -19.25 6.28 0.88
C LEU A 230 -18.43 7.54 0.61
N CYS A 231 -17.70 7.60 -0.51
CA CYS A 231 -16.97 8.79 -0.92
C CYS A 231 -17.91 9.97 -1.13
N SER A 232 -19.03 9.78 -1.81
CA SER A 232 -20.04 10.84 -2.00
C SER A 232 -20.62 11.32 -0.66
N PHE A 233 -20.97 10.38 0.23
CA PHE A 233 -21.51 10.68 1.55
C PHE A 233 -20.53 11.47 2.41
N ILE A 234 -19.28 11.00 2.55
CA ILE A 234 -18.24 11.68 3.33
C ILE A 234 -17.96 13.06 2.75
N ARG A 235 -17.86 13.18 1.41
CA ARG A 235 -17.67 14.46 0.74
C ARG A 235 -18.80 15.43 1.07
N SER A 236 -20.05 14.97 1.03
CA SER A 236 -21.21 15.79 1.38
C SER A 236 -21.18 16.28 2.84
N LEU A 237 -20.70 15.47 3.78
CA LEU A 237 -20.59 15.85 5.18
C LEU A 237 -19.52 16.93 5.41
N ILE A 238 -18.36 16.78 4.78
CA ILE A 238 -17.23 17.71 4.94
C ILE A 238 -17.55 19.06 4.29
N PHE A 239 -17.94 19.07 3.01
CA PHE A 239 -18.16 20.33 2.30
C PHE A 239 -19.44 21.07 2.71
N LYS A 240 -20.47 20.36 3.20
CA LYS A 240 -21.65 21.02 3.78
C LYS A 240 -21.31 21.77 5.07
N ARG A 241 -20.36 21.26 5.86
CA ARG A 241 -19.89 21.89 7.10
C ARG A 241 -19.08 23.17 6.85
N GLU A 242 -18.21 23.19 5.85
CA GLU A 242 -17.46 24.40 5.45
C GLU A 242 -18.39 25.56 5.03
N SER A 243 -19.49 25.24 4.33
CA SER A 243 -20.49 26.25 3.92
C SER A 243 -21.27 26.87 5.10
N LEU A 244 -21.39 26.14 6.21
CA LEU A 244 -22.09 26.59 7.42
C LEU A 244 -21.16 27.39 8.34
N ASP A 245 -19.89 27.01 8.45
CA ASP A 245 -18.90 27.77 9.24
C ASP A 245 -18.54 29.10 8.56
N SER A 246 -18.43 29.15 7.22
CA SER A 246 -18.22 30.39 6.47
C SER A 246 -19.33 31.43 6.66
N LYS A 247 -20.59 31.00 6.81
CA LYS A 247 -21.74 31.89 7.07
C LYS A 247 -21.79 32.41 8.51
N LYS A 248 -21.24 31.68 9.48
CA LYS A 248 -21.18 32.12 10.89
C LYS A 248 -20.04 33.10 11.19
N THR A 249 -18.94 33.04 10.43
CA THR A 249 -17.82 33.99 10.58
C THR A 249 -18.02 35.31 9.83
N ALA A 250 -19.03 35.39 8.97
CA ALA A 250 -19.35 36.56 8.14
C ALA A 250 -20.55 37.38 8.65
N GLY A 251 -21.10 37.05 9.82
CA GLY A 251 -22.16 37.81 10.51
C GLY A 251 -21.71 38.19 11.91
#